data_AF-A0A1I0U603-F1
#
_entry.id   AF-A0A1I0U603-F1
#
_cell.length_a   1.000
_cell.length_b   1.000
_cell.length_c   1.000
_cell.angle_alpha   90.00
_cell.angle_beta   90.00
_cell.angle_gamma   90.00
#
_symmetry.space_group_name_H-M   'P 1'
#
loop_
_entity.id
_entity.type
_entity.pdbx_description
1 polymer ?
#
loop_
_entity_poly.entity_id
_entity_poly.type
_entity_poly.pdbx_seq_one_letter_code
_entity_poly.pdbx_strand_id
1 'polypeptide(L)'
;MAKMCEVLGVSRSGYYAWVKRPESQQKKRQEALKKQIKKIHIESRETYGSPKITKILQKQGVKVSQKTVARIMKDGDIRSKTKKKYKAT
;
A
#
# COMPACT_ATOMS: atom_id res chain seq x y z
N MET A 1 -2.68 -13.37 -28.65
CA MET A 1 -3.71 -12.87 -27.70
C MET A 1 -5.15 -13.16 -28.13
N ALA A 2 -5.44 -13.38 -29.43
CA ALA A 2 -6.76 -13.83 -29.91
C ALA A 2 -7.25 -15.13 -29.26
N LYS A 3 -6.39 -16.15 -29.21
CA LYS A 3 -6.68 -17.48 -28.65
C LYS A 3 -7.09 -17.43 -27.17
N MET A 4 -6.50 -16.52 -26.38
CA MET A 4 -6.84 -16.38 -24.96
C MET A 4 -8.20 -15.69 -24.75
N CYS A 5 -8.56 -14.74 -25.63
CA CYS A 5 -9.87 -14.10 -25.62
C CYS A 5 -10.98 -15.08 -26.01
N GLU A 6 -10.72 -15.96 -26.99
CA GLU A 6 -11.63 -17.03 -27.40
C GLU A 6 -11.81 -18.09 -26.30
N VAL A 7 -10.73 -18.53 -25.66
CA VAL A 7 -10.78 -19.50 -24.54
C VAL A 7 -11.52 -18.95 -23.32
N LEU A 8 -11.39 -17.66 -23.04
CA LEU A 8 -12.05 -17.00 -21.90
C LEU A 8 -13.43 -16.43 -22.24
N GLY A 9 -13.90 -16.54 -23.49
CA GLY A 9 -15.19 -16.02 -23.94
C GLY A 9 -15.32 -14.49 -23.91
N VAL A 10 -14.20 -13.75 -23.99
CA VAL A 10 -14.18 -12.27 -23.92
C VAL A 10 -13.92 -11.70 -25.31
N SER A 11 -14.60 -10.60 -25.66
CA SER A 11 -14.32 -9.90 -26.92
C SER A 11 -12.93 -9.26 -26.91
N ARG A 12 -12.24 -9.27 -28.05
CA ARG A 12 -10.90 -8.65 -28.18
C ARG A 12 -10.94 -7.15 -27.85
N SER A 13 -12.01 -6.45 -28.25
CA SER A 13 -12.24 -5.04 -27.93
C SER A 13 -12.43 -4.81 -26.43
N GLY A 14 -13.16 -5.70 -25.73
CA GLY A 14 -13.33 -5.65 -24.28
C GLY A 14 -12.03 -5.90 -23.52
N TYR A 15 -11.21 -6.86 -23.99
CA TYR A 15 -9.88 -7.10 -23.44
C TYR A 15 -8.98 -5.87 -23.53
N TYR A 16 -8.86 -5.26 -24.72
CA TYR A 16 -8.05 -4.06 -24.88
C TYR A 16 -8.62 -2.86 -24.14
N ALA A 17 -9.94 -2.71 -24.06
CA ALA A 17 -10.57 -1.66 -23.26
C ALA A 17 -10.25 -1.81 -21.76
N TRP A 18 -10.21 -3.05 -21.26
CA TRP A 18 -9.80 -3.34 -19.88
C TRP A 18 -8.31 -3.07 -19.65
N VAL A 19 -7.44 -3.50 -20.57
CA VAL A 19 -5.99 -3.23 -20.50
C VAL A 19 -5.69 -1.73 -20.53
N LYS A 20 -6.41 -0.97 -21.37
CA LYS A 20 -6.23 0.48 -21.52
C LYS A 20 -6.94 1.29 -20.44
N ARG A 21 -7.68 0.64 -19.53
CA ARG A 21 -8.48 1.33 -18.51
C ARG A 21 -7.54 2.08 -17.56
N PRO A 22 -7.69 3.41 -17.43
CA PRO A 22 -6.79 4.19 -16.59
C PRO A 22 -6.93 3.78 -15.12
N GLU A 23 -5.89 4.01 -14.35
CA GLU A 23 -5.89 3.69 -12.93
C GLU A 23 -7.03 4.41 -12.20
N SER A 24 -7.80 3.63 -11.45
CA SER A 24 -8.88 4.15 -10.62
C SER A 24 -8.36 5.20 -9.65
N GLN A 25 -9.17 6.23 -9.39
CA GLN A 25 -8.89 7.27 -8.39
C GLN A 25 -8.52 6.68 -7.02
N GLN A 26 -9.11 5.51 -6.68
CA GLN A 26 -8.81 4.81 -5.45
C GLN A 26 -7.37 4.27 -5.43
N LYS A 27 -6.88 3.77 -6.57
CA LYS A 27 -5.50 3.27 -6.71
C LYS A 27 -4.50 4.42 -6.59
N LYS A 28 -4.77 5.55 -7.24
CA LYS A 28 -3.97 6.78 -7.09
C LYS A 28 -3.90 7.26 -5.63
N ARG A 29 -5.05 7.28 -4.94
CA ARG A 29 -5.10 7.64 -3.51
C ARG A 29 -4.30 6.67 -2.64
N GLN A 30 -4.38 5.38 -2.93
CA GLN A 30 -3.63 4.36 -2.21
C GLN A 30 -2.11 4.49 -2.43
N GLU A 31 -1.67 4.80 -3.64
CA GLU A 31 -0.26 5.08 -3.94
C GLU A 31 0.24 6.34 -3.24
N ALA A 32 -0.55 7.41 -3.23
CA ALA A 32 -0.23 8.64 -2.51
C ALA A 32 -0.05 8.35 -1.00
N LEU A 33 -0.97 7.60 -0.40
CA LEU A 33 -0.87 7.15 0.98
C LEU A 33 0.38 6.29 1.23
N LYS A 34 0.70 5.37 0.31
CA LYS A 34 1.89 4.53 0.41
C LYS A 34 3.17 5.35 0.42
N LYS A 35 3.27 6.38 -0.44
CA LYS A 35 4.40 7.33 -0.45
C LYS A 35 4.52 8.10 0.87
N GLN A 36 3.40 8.58 1.41
CA GLN A 36 3.38 9.34 2.66
C GLN A 36 3.77 8.47 3.86
N ILE A 37 3.25 7.24 3.94
CA ILE A 37 3.63 6.25 4.97
C ILE A 37 5.14 5.96 4.90
N LYS A 38 5.68 5.74 3.69
CA LYS A 38 7.11 5.46 3.50
C LYS A 38 7.98 6.63 3.95
N LYS A 39 7.58 7.88 3.63
CA LYS A 39 8.28 9.09 4.09
C LYS A 39 8.34 9.17 5.61
N ILE A 40 7.19 9.06 6.28
CA ILE A 40 7.12 9.10 7.76
C ILE A 40 7.95 7.96 8.38
N HIS A 41 7.91 6.78 7.78
CA HIS A 41 8.67 5.63 8.28
C HIS A 41 10.18 5.88 8.21
N ILE A 42 10.69 6.41 7.10
CA ILE A 42 12.10 6.77 6.92
C ILE A 42 12.50 7.89 7.89
N GLU A 43 11.69 8.94 8.02
CA GLU A 43 11.92 10.03 8.99
C GLU A 43 12.00 9.51 10.44
N SER A 44 11.20 8.50 10.77
CA SER A 44 11.21 7.85 12.09
C SER A 44 12.37 6.87 12.32
N ARG A 45 13.34 6.81 11.39
CA ARG A 45 14.44 5.82 11.39
C ARG A 45 13.94 4.38 11.45
N GLU A 46 12.82 4.13 10.76
CA GLU A 46 12.14 2.83 10.68
C GLU A 46 11.64 2.29 12.02
N THR A 47 11.54 3.13 13.06
CA THR A 47 11.08 2.67 14.39
C THR A 47 9.56 2.66 14.52
N TYR A 48 8.85 3.48 13.72
CA TYR A 48 7.41 3.62 13.88
C TYR A 48 6.65 2.54 13.11
N GLY A 49 5.79 1.83 13.85
CA GLY A 49 4.81 0.90 13.30
C GLY A 49 3.48 1.57 12.94
N SER A 50 2.53 0.75 12.48
CA SER A 50 1.21 1.21 12.03
C SER A 50 0.45 2.11 13.04
N PRO A 51 0.47 1.90 14.37
CA PRO A 51 -0.29 2.76 15.28
C PRO A 51 0.26 4.19 15.33
N LYS A 52 1.59 4.35 15.38
CA LYS A 52 2.25 5.66 15.44
C LYS A 52 2.11 6.41 14.13
N ILE A 53 2.31 5.73 13.00
CA ILE A 53 2.15 6.32 11.67
C ILE A 53 0.69 6.77 11.46
N THR A 54 -0.29 5.98 11.89
CA THR A 54 -1.72 6.36 11.80
C THR A 54 -2.01 7.66 12.55
N LYS A 55 -1.48 7.81 13.78
CA LYS A 55 -1.64 9.05 14.56
C LYS A 55 -1.01 10.26 13.85
N ILE A 56 0.16 10.10 13.25
CA ILE A 56 0.84 11.17 12.50
C ILE A 56 0.01 11.55 11.26
N LEU A 57 -0.48 10.56 10.51
CA LEU A 57 -1.34 10.81 9.34
C LEU A 57 -2.63 11.54 9.72
N GLN A 58 -3.27 11.16 10.83
CA GLN A 58 -4.46 11.85 11.34
C GLN A 58 -4.15 13.29 11.75
N LYS A 59 -3.00 13.55 12.38
CA LYS A 59 -2.55 14.92 12.69
C LYS A 59 -2.28 15.76 11.44
N GLN A 60 -1.87 15.13 10.34
CA GLN A 60 -1.72 15.76 9.03
C GLN A 60 -3.06 15.94 8.28
N GLY A 61 -4.20 15.68 8.93
CA GLY A 61 -5.54 15.82 8.34
C GLY A 61 -5.99 14.63 7.50
N VAL A 62 -5.20 13.55 7.44
CA VAL A 62 -5.52 12.36 6.63
C VAL A 62 -6.39 11.40 7.46
N LYS A 63 -7.67 11.30 7.11
CA LYS A 63 -8.59 10.31 7.69
C LYS A 63 -8.28 8.91 7.15
N VAL A 64 -7.51 8.13 7.92
CA VAL A 64 -7.22 6.71 7.64
C VAL A 64 -7.36 5.86 8.89
N SER A 65 -7.79 4.62 8.69
CA SER A 65 -7.85 3.61 9.76
C SER A 65 -6.49 2.94 9.95
N GLN A 66 -6.21 2.50 11.18
CA GLN A 66 -4.98 1.76 11.48
C GLN A 66 -4.87 0.46 10.67
N LYS A 67 -5.99 -0.24 10.44
CA LYS A 67 -6.01 -1.47 9.60
C LYS A 67 -5.56 -1.18 8.18
N THR A 68 -6.00 -0.06 7.59
CA THR A 68 -5.59 0.37 6.25
C THR A 68 -4.08 0.65 6.21
N VAL A 69 -3.55 1.38 7.20
CA VAL A 69 -2.11 1.66 7.30
C VAL A 69 -1.31 0.37 7.46
N ALA A 70 -1.75 -0.53 8.33
CA ALA A 70 -1.10 -1.82 8.53
C ALA A 70 -1.05 -2.67 7.25
N ARG A 71 -2.15 -2.71 6.48
CA ARG A 71 -2.18 -3.39 5.18
C ARG A 71 -1.22 -2.77 4.19
N ILE A 72 -1.21 -1.43 4.06
CA ILE A 72 -0.29 -0.74 3.14
C ILE A 72 1.17 -0.95 3.54
N MET A 73 1.48 -0.98 4.84
CA MET A 73 2.83 -1.30 5.33
C MET A 73 3.21 -2.74 4.97
N LYS A 74 2.30 -3.71 5.14
CA LYS A 74 2.52 -5.11 4.75
C LYS A 74 2.75 -5.25 3.24
N ASP A 75 1.90 -4.63 2.42
CA ASP A 75 2.00 -4.63 0.95
C ASP A 75 3.25 -3.88 0.44
N GLY A 76 3.88 -3.07 1.30
CA GLY A 76 5.11 -2.32 1.00
C GLY A 76 6.38 -2.91 1.60
N ASP A 77 6.29 -4.07 2.27
CA ASP A 77 7.33 -4.67 3.12
C ASP A 77 7.98 -3.66 4.09
N ILE A 78 7.17 -2.75 4.62
CA ILE A 78 7.58 -1.73 5.58
C ILE A 78 7.40 -2.31 6.99
N ARG A 79 8.50 -2.52 7.71
CA ARG A 79 8.50 -3.12 9.05
C ARG A 79 9.19 -2.23 10.05
N SER A 80 8.63 -2.14 11.25
CA SER A 80 9.29 -1.41 12.34
C SER A 80 10.52 -2.19 12.84
N LYS A 81 11.67 -1.53 12.90
CA LYS A 81 12.87 -2.03 13.56
C LYS A 81 12.65 -2.09 15.07
N THR A 82 12.42 -3.30 15.58
CA THR A 82 12.36 -3.57 17.03
C THR A 82 13.70 -4.16 17.47
N LYS A 83 14.36 -3.57 18.48
CA LYS A 83 15.56 -4.18 19.08
C LYS A 83 15.15 -5.46 19.81
N LYS A 84 15.82 -6.57 19.51
CA LYS A 84 15.65 -7.84 20.25
C LYS A 84 16.15 -7.62 21.68
N LYS A 85 15.34 -8.00 22.67
CA LYS A 85 15.75 -7.91 24.08
C LYS A 85 16.93 -8.87 24.30
N TYR A 86 18.02 -8.37 24.88
CA TYR A 86 19.19 -9.18 25.21
C TYR A 86 18.81 -10.23 26.26
N LYS A 87 19.18 -11.49 26.04
CA LYS A 87 19.14 -12.57 27.03
C LYS A 87 20.58 -12.93 27.34
N ALA A 88 20.99 -12.75 28.59
CA ALA A 88 22.23 -13.33 29.12
C ALA A 88 21.99 -14.82 29.36
N THR A 89 22.92 -15.65 28.89
CA THR A 89 23.01 -17.07 29.24
C THR A 89 23.86 -17.20 30.49
#